data_AF-A0AAJ1R781-F1
#
_entry.id   AF-A0AAJ1R781-F1
#
_cell.length_a   1.000
_cell.length_b   1.000
_cell.length_c   1.000
_cell.angle_alpha   90.00
_cell.angle_beta   90.00
_cell.angle_gamma   90.00
#
_symmetry.space_group_name_H-M   'P 1'
#
loop_
_entity.id
_entity.type
_entity.pdbx_description
1 polymer ?
#
loop_
_entity_poly.entity_id
_entity_poly.type
_entity_poly.pdbx_seq_one_letter_code
_entity_poly.pdbx_strand_id
1 'polypeptide(L)'
;MMVSGKKAFYLSVFSIFSFAFAKGQNKVPFGVVKAEEGYAMVRVHKDDYRKIIDKIRMKTGDVFIYEKPAPGETEWIWIKYPEKEDTEKPFVRYDSIIKEGMVNKNRIVFVDNLPKFTPSKSKNGKSLIFTDDTNPKIPGNQRTKVIIDVYPSYAQIKKQEKDSNGNIVKIDKVKVWGVGKELPEGLMEIKSVRVQQPGRGSVFVRDAIKNMFQPAMDFENVGVTAIDNDHIFLYMINGSGENRYTTIWTIKQGKAESQIIYKTPE
;
A
#
# COMPACT_ATOMS: atom_id res chain seq x y z
N MET A 1 57.12 24.53 6.09
CA MET A 1 56.06 24.15 5.12
C MET A 1 55.63 22.72 5.43
N MET A 2 54.60 22.52 6.27
CA MET A 2 53.96 21.22 6.50
C MET A 2 52.71 21.41 7.37
N VAL A 3 51.58 21.75 6.76
CA VAL A 3 50.24 21.49 7.32
C VAL A 3 49.29 21.22 6.16
N SER A 4 49.33 20.02 5.57
CA SER A 4 48.33 19.62 4.56
C SER A 4 48.03 18.12 4.52
N GLY A 5 48.28 17.39 5.62
CA GLY A 5 48.06 15.93 5.66
C GLY A 5 46.82 15.49 6.43
N LYS A 6 46.29 16.29 7.37
CA LYS A 6 45.30 15.82 8.35
C LYS A 6 43.86 16.26 8.11
N LYS A 7 43.58 17.21 7.20
CA LYS A 7 42.20 17.69 6.93
C LYS A 7 41.47 16.94 5.82
N ALA A 8 42.19 16.31 4.88
CA ALA A 8 41.58 15.59 3.77
C ALA A 8 41.01 14.21 4.17
N PHE A 9 41.55 13.59 5.23
CA PHE A 9 41.13 12.24 5.62
C PHE A 9 39.75 12.21 6.30
N TYR A 10 39.44 13.22 7.13
CA TYR A 10 38.14 13.31 7.83
C TYR A 10 36.96 13.61 6.89
N LEU A 11 37.19 14.30 5.77
CA LEU A 11 36.15 14.55 4.76
C LEU A 11 35.81 13.28 3.96
N SER A 12 36.76 12.36 3.76
CA SER A 12 36.48 11.10 3.05
C SER A 12 35.69 10.10 3.91
N VAL A 13 35.94 10.06 5.22
CA VAL A 13 35.25 9.13 6.14
C VAL A 13 33.80 9.57 6.40
N PHE A 14 33.50 10.88 6.39
CA PHE A 14 32.12 11.36 6.45
C PHE A 14 31.33 11.13 5.16
N SER A 15 31.99 11.08 3.99
CA SER A 15 31.31 10.87 2.72
C SER A 15 30.93 9.39 2.48
N ILE A 16 31.69 8.45 3.05
CA ILE A 16 31.39 7.01 2.94
C ILE A 16 30.26 6.58 3.90
N PHE A 17 30.09 7.27 5.04
CA PHE A 17 29.00 6.98 5.99
C PHE A 17 27.63 7.55 5.56
N SER A 18 27.59 8.52 4.65
CA SER A 18 26.32 9.07 4.14
C SER A 18 25.65 8.21 3.07
N PHE A 19 26.35 7.24 2.47
CA PHE A 19 25.78 6.36 1.44
C PHE A 19 25.16 5.05 1.97
N ALA A 20 25.35 4.72 3.25
CA ALA A 20 24.79 3.50 3.84
C ALA A 20 23.30 3.61 4.22
N PHE A 21 22.74 4.82 4.29
CA PHE A 21 21.32 5.05 4.65
C PHE A 21 20.41 5.39 3.46
N ALA A 22 20.93 5.37 2.22
CA ALA A 22 20.16 5.73 1.02
C ALA A 22 19.53 4.53 0.27
N LYS A 23 19.46 3.35 0.89
CA LYS A 23 18.55 2.28 0.44
C LYS A 23 17.25 2.33 1.24
N GLY A 24 16.62 3.51 1.25
CA GLY A 24 15.21 3.60 1.61
C GLY A 24 14.44 2.59 0.76
N GLN A 25 13.51 1.85 1.37
CA GLN A 25 12.57 0.99 0.68
C GLN A 25 11.78 1.82 -0.35
N ASN A 26 12.33 1.98 -1.55
CA ASN A 26 11.65 2.56 -2.71
C ASN A 26 10.77 1.52 -3.42
N LYS A 27 10.56 0.35 -2.78
CA LYS A 27 9.67 -0.70 -3.29
C LYS A 27 8.45 -0.79 -2.42
N VAL A 28 7.29 -0.76 -3.07
CA VAL A 28 6.01 -1.09 -2.47
C VAL A 28 6.11 -2.51 -1.90
N PRO A 29 6.01 -2.72 -0.57
CA PRO A 29 6.36 -3.99 0.06
C PRO A 29 5.25 -5.05 -0.09
N PHE A 30 4.42 -4.94 -1.13
CA PHE A 30 3.25 -5.78 -1.32
C PHE A 30 3.45 -6.80 -2.43
N GLY A 31 3.02 -8.01 -2.16
CA GLY A 31 2.76 -9.04 -3.17
C GLY A 31 1.31 -9.47 -3.14
N VAL A 32 0.89 -10.12 -4.23
CA VAL A 32 -0.45 -10.64 -4.39
C VAL A 32 -0.43 -12.09 -4.88
N VAL A 33 -1.47 -12.84 -4.53
CA VAL A 33 -1.67 -14.20 -5.04
C VAL A 33 -2.24 -14.15 -6.45
N LYS A 34 -1.61 -14.90 -7.37
CA LYS A 34 -2.02 -15.03 -8.78
C LYS A 34 -2.40 -16.47 -9.17
N ALA A 35 -2.66 -17.34 -8.20
CA ALA A 35 -2.79 -18.78 -8.45
C ALA A 35 -3.93 -19.12 -9.43
N GLU A 36 -3.61 -19.83 -10.51
CA GLU A 36 -4.58 -20.26 -11.54
C GLU A 36 -5.66 -21.21 -10.98
N GLU A 37 -5.29 -22.04 -9.99
CA GLU A 37 -6.23 -22.90 -9.25
C GLU A 37 -7.05 -22.13 -8.18
N GLY A 38 -6.92 -20.79 -8.15
CA GLY A 38 -7.69 -19.91 -7.29
C GLY A 38 -7.15 -19.74 -5.87
N TYR A 39 -6.13 -20.51 -5.45
CA TYR A 39 -5.52 -20.35 -4.13
C TYR A 39 -4.02 -20.68 -4.05
N ALA A 40 -3.34 -20.04 -3.09
CA ALA A 40 -2.00 -20.36 -2.62
C ALA A 40 -2.05 -20.89 -1.18
N MET A 41 -1.18 -21.86 -0.88
CA MET A 41 -1.05 -22.41 0.46
C MET A 41 0.04 -21.68 1.23
N VAL A 42 -0.28 -21.24 2.44
CA VAL A 42 0.70 -20.72 3.40
C VAL A 42 1.16 -21.86 4.31
N ARG A 43 2.47 -21.92 4.59
CA ARG A 43 3.10 -22.90 5.50
C ARG A 43 3.82 -22.19 6.65
N VAL A 44 4.03 -22.87 7.77
CA VAL A 44 4.91 -22.42 8.86
C VAL A 44 6.30 -23.10 8.77
N HIS A 45 7.23 -22.69 9.64
CA HIS A 45 8.65 -23.07 9.62
C HIS A 45 8.89 -24.59 9.58
N LYS A 46 10.07 -24.98 9.08
CA LYS A 46 10.46 -26.37 8.82
C LYS A 46 10.37 -27.32 10.00
N ASP A 47 10.63 -26.82 11.20
CA ASP A 47 10.61 -27.64 12.41
C ASP A 47 9.17 -28.03 12.81
N ASP A 48 8.16 -27.38 12.20
CA ASP A 48 6.73 -27.67 12.33
C ASP A 48 6.13 -28.36 11.09
N TYR A 49 6.93 -28.85 10.12
CA TYR A 49 6.42 -29.41 8.85
C TYR A 49 5.38 -30.55 9.01
N ARG A 50 5.41 -31.29 10.13
CA ARG A 50 4.44 -32.38 10.40
C ARG A 50 3.05 -31.86 10.78
N LYS A 51 2.95 -30.58 11.11
CA LYS A 51 1.75 -29.89 11.52
C LYS A 51 1.30 -28.98 10.38
N ILE A 52 0.54 -29.57 9.44
CA ILE A 52 -0.39 -28.83 8.59
C ILE A 52 -1.50 -28.28 9.51
N ILE A 53 -1.17 -27.35 10.40
CA ILE A 53 -2.15 -26.80 11.35
C ILE A 53 -2.92 -25.62 10.72
N ASP A 54 -2.42 -25.06 9.63
CA ASP A 54 -3.10 -23.95 8.95
C ASP A 54 -2.91 -24.05 7.43
N LYS A 55 -3.76 -24.84 6.75
CA LYS A 55 -3.95 -24.68 5.28
C LYS A 55 -4.71 -23.37 5.05
N ILE A 56 -4.08 -22.24 5.36
CA ILE A 56 -4.62 -20.93 5.03
C ILE A 56 -4.54 -20.82 3.51
N ARG A 57 -5.72 -20.89 2.89
CA ARG A 57 -5.91 -20.73 1.46
C ARG A 57 -6.02 -19.24 1.19
N MET A 58 -4.93 -18.65 0.73
CA MET A 58 -4.99 -17.30 0.19
C MET A 58 -5.57 -17.37 -1.22
N LYS A 59 -6.65 -16.65 -1.48
CA LYS A 59 -7.34 -16.61 -2.78
C LYS A 59 -6.60 -15.70 -3.77
N THR A 60 -6.83 -15.89 -5.06
CA THR A 60 -6.35 -14.93 -6.08
C THR A 60 -6.78 -13.50 -5.73
N GLY A 61 -5.83 -12.57 -5.81
CA GLY A 61 -6.00 -11.18 -5.42
C GLY A 61 -5.73 -10.87 -3.94
N ASP A 62 -5.51 -11.88 -3.11
CA ASP A 62 -5.10 -11.65 -1.71
C ASP A 62 -3.74 -10.98 -1.65
N VAL A 63 -3.66 -9.92 -0.85
CA VAL A 63 -2.46 -9.11 -0.68
C VAL A 63 -1.72 -9.53 0.60
N PHE A 64 -0.40 -9.54 0.53
CA PHE A 64 0.51 -9.77 1.65
C PHE A 64 1.69 -8.80 1.60
N ILE A 65 2.42 -8.72 2.72
CA ILE A 65 3.69 -8.01 2.82
C ILE A 65 4.83 -8.99 2.62
N TYR A 66 5.74 -8.65 1.73
CA TYR A 66 6.99 -9.39 1.56
C TYR A 66 7.98 -9.02 2.66
N GLU A 67 8.57 -10.04 3.30
CA GLU A 67 9.62 -9.81 4.30
C GLU A 67 11.01 -10.16 3.78
N LYS A 68 11.23 -11.44 3.46
CA LYS A 68 12.57 -11.99 3.16
C LYS A 68 12.46 -13.32 2.40
N PRO A 69 13.56 -13.77 1.75
CA PRO A 69 13.63 -15.14 1.24
C PRO A 69 13.48 -16.15 2.38
N ALA A 70 12.84 -17.29 2.10
CA ALA A 70 12.74 -18.38 3.08
C ALA A 70 14.13 -18.99 3.31
N PRO A 71 14.60 -19.12 4.57
CA PRO A 71 15.91 -19.69 4.87
C PRO A 71 16.05 -21.13 4.34
N GLY A 72 16.99 -21.36 3.43
CA GLY A 72 17.26 -22.69 2.87
C GLY A 72 16.23 -23.19 1.85
N GLU A 73 15.23 -22.40 1.48
CA GLU A 73 14.21 -22.77 0.50
C GLU A 73 14.14 -21.75 -0.66
N THR A 74 14.69 -22.12 -1.82
CA THR A 74 14.76 -21.21 -2.97
C THR A 74 13.40 -20.92 -3.60
N GLU A 75 12.42 -21.82 -3.45
CA GLU A 75 11.10 -21.70 -4.08
C GLU A 75 10.04 -21.04 -3.19
N TRP A 76 10.39 -20.69 -1.95
CA TRP A 76 9.47 -20.14 -0.96
C TRP A 76 9.91 -18.76 -0.51
N ILE A 77 8.94 -17.94 -0.11
CA ILE A 77 9.20 -16.62 0.49
C ILE A 77 8.45 -16.50 1.81
N TRP A 78 9.06 -15.78 2.75
CA TRP A 78 8.41 -15.42 4.01
C TRP A 78 7.56 -14.18 3.81
N ILE A 79 6.31 -14.25 4.27
CA ILE A 79 5.30 -13.21 4.11
C ILE A 79 4.62 -12.89 5.44
N LYS A 80 4.13 -11.65 5.54
CA LYS A 80 3.16 -11.20 6.53
C LYS A 80 1.81 -10.98 5.89
N TYR A 81 0.74 -11.40 6.55
CA TYR A 81 -0.61 -11.23 6.03
C TYR A 81 -1.60 -10.94 7.17
N PRO A 82 -2.73 -10.29 6.87
CA PRO A 82 -3.74 -10.03 7.88
C PRO A 82 -4.49 -11.32 8.25
N GLU A 83 -4.92 -11.39 9.50
CA GLU A 83 -5.93 -12.37 9.89
C GLU A 83 -7.26 -11.99 9.23
N LYS A 84 -7.81 -12.92 8.45
CA LYS A 84 -9.07 -12.69 7.74
C LYS A 84 -10.23 -13.03 8.65
N GLU A 85 -11.11 -12.07 8.85
CA GLU A 85 -12.43 -12.34 9.42
C GLU A 85 -13.32 -12.99 8.36
N ASP A 86 -14.00 -14.08 8.70
CA ASP A 86 -14.99 -14.75 7.85
C ASP A 86 -16.34 -13.98 7.78
N THR A 87 -16.30 -12.66 7.99
CA THR A 87 -17.51 -11.83 7.95
C THR A 87 -17.68 -11.21 6.58
N GLU A 88 -18.87 -11.35 6.00
CA GLU A 88 -19.26 -10.67 4.76
C GLU A 88 -19.48 -9.18 5.03
N LYS A 89 -18.39 -8.42 5.10
CA LYS A 89 -18.42 -6.95 5.14
C LYS A 89 -18.24 -6.41 3.73
N PRO A 90 -18.89 -5.29 3.37
CA PRO A 90 -18.72 -4.66 2.06
C PRO A 90 -17.30 -4.14 1.83
N PHE A 91 -16.55 -3.91 2.91
CA PHE A 91 -15.16 -3.49 2.91
C PHE A 91 -14.50 -3.87 4.24
N VAL A 92 -13.25 -4.33 4.19
CA VAL A 92 -12.45 -4.63 5.39
C VAL A 92 -11.11 -3.89 5.36
N ARG A 93 -10.77 -3.21 6.46
CA ARG A 93 -9.45 -2.58 6.65
C ARG A 93 -8.63 -3.41 7.63
N TYR A 94 -7.42 -3.76 7.20
CA TYR A 94 -6.42 -4.43 8.02
C TYR A 94 -5.29 -3.47 8.33
N ASP A 95 -5.11 -3.18 9.61
CA ASP A 95 -4.02 -2.35 10.13
C ASP A 95 -3.16 -3.06 11.19
N SER A 96 -3.43 -4.35 11.40
CA SER A 96 -2.62 -5.30 12.15
C SER A 96 -2.28 -6.48 11.24
N ILE A 97 -1.00 -6.65 10.95
CA ILE A 97 -0.48 -7.62 9.99
C ILE A 97 0.53 -8.49 10.72
N ILE A 98 0.00 -9.41 11.53
CA ILE A 98 0.78 -10.17 12.52
C ILE A 98 0.96 -11.65 12.16
N LYS A 99 0.16 -12.16 11.21
CA LYS A 99 0.31 -13.56 10.78
C LYS A 99 1.50 -13.65 9.84
N GLU A 100 2.26 -14.72 10.00
CA GLU A 100 3.46 -14.99 9.22
C GLU A 100 3.40 -16.39 8.62
N GLY A 101 4.14 -16.59 7.53
CA GLY A 101 4.30 -17.90 6.93
C GLY A 101 5.03 -17.85 5.60
N MET A 102 5.11 -18.99 4.94
CA MET A 102 5.78 -19.19 3.67
C MET A 102 4.78 -19.46 2.56
N VAL A 103 4.94 -18.78 1.44
CA VAL A 103 4.18 -19.04 0.21
C VAL A 103 5.13 -19.33 -0.95
N ASN A 104 4.70 -20.20 -1.86
CA ASN A 104 5.51 -20.55 -3.03
C ASN A 104 5.57 -19.39 -4.02
N LYS A 105 6.79 -19.09 -4.51
CA LYS A 105 7.06 -18.00 -5.46
C LYS A 105 6.25 -18.10 -6.76
N ASN A 106 5.93 -19.30 -7.21
CA ASN A 106 5.18 -19.50 -8.46
C ASN A 106 3.69 -19.08 -8.35
N ARG A 107 3.13 -19.03 -7.13
CA ARG A 107 1.71 -18.67 -6.90
C ARG A 107 1.49 -17.18 -6.64
N ILE A 108 2.55 -16.38 -6.65
CA ILE A 108 2.50 -14.97 -6.28
C ILE A 108 3.15 -14.09 -7.33
N VAL A 109 2.92 -12.79 -7.20
CA VAL A 109 3.58 -11.76 -7.98
C VAL A 109 3.68 -10.50 -7.14
N PHE A 110 4.80 -9.78 -7.23
CA PHE A 110 4.95 -8.50 -6.56
C PHE A 110 4.18 -7.41 -7.31
N VAL A 111 3.57 -6.48 -6.57
CA VAL A 111 2.72 -5.43 -7.13
C VAL A 111 3.49 -4.54 -8.12
N ASP A 112 4.79 -4.34 -7.91
CA ASP A 112 5.66 -3.56 -8.79
C ASP A 112 5.91 -4.20 -10.16
N ASN A 113 5.71 -5.51 -10.27
CA ASN A 113 5.90 -6.31 -11.49
C ASN A 113 4.61 -6.55 -12.28
N LEU A 114 3.46 -6.11 -11.76
CA LEU A 114 2.18 -6.25 -12.45
C LEU A 114 2.00 -5.16 -13.53
N PRO A 115 1.16 -5.40 -14.55
CA PRO A 115 0.79 -4.40 -15.54
C PRO A 115 0.25 -3.12 -14.88
N LYS A 116 0.88 -1.98 -15.15
CA LYS A 116 0.54 -0.69 -14.54
C LYS A 116 -0.44 0.09 -15.42
N PHE A 117 -1.37 0.79 -14.78
CA PHE A 117 -2.21 1.75 -15.46
C PHE A 117 -1.40 3.02 -15.76
N THR A 118 -1.72 3.69 -16.86
CA THR A 118 -1.08 4.95 -17.25
C THR A 118 -1.57 6.08 -16.35
N PRO A 119 -0.67 6.77 -15.63
CA PRO A 119 -1.04 7.87 -14.76
C PRO A 119 -1.19 9.20 -15.51
N SER A 120 -2.10 10.04 -15.04
CA SER A 120 -2.30 11.41 -15.50
C SER A 120 -2.94 12.26 -14.40
N LYS A 121 -2.86 13.59 -14.50
CA LYS A 121 -3.52 14.52 -13.58
C LYS A 121 -4.69 15.20 -14.27
N SER A 122 -5.74 15.52 -13.50
CA SER A 122 -6.78 16.43 -13.98
C SER A 122 -6.18 17.80 -14.31
N LYS A 123 -6.84 18.57 -15.18
CA LYS A 123 -6.37 19.91 -15.59
C LYS A 123 -6.11 20.86 -14.40
N ASN A 124 -6.86 20.71 -13.32
CA ASN A 124 -6.72 21.52 -12.10
C ASN A 124 -5.72 20.92 -11.08
N GLY A 125 -5.08 19.80 -11.38
CA GLY A 125 -4.11 19.12 -10.52
C GLY A 125 -4.67 18.44 -9.27
N LYS A 126 -5.99 18.53 -9.01
CA LYS A 126 -6.63 18.02 -7.78
C LYS A 126 -7.00 16.55 -7.83
N SER A 127 -6.90 15.93 -9.01
CA SER A 127 -7.27 14.53 -9.20
C SER A 127 -6.13 13.77 -9.88
N LEU A 128 -5.88 12.56 -9.38
CA LEU A 128 -5.03 11.58 -10.05
C LEU A 128 -5.92 10.64 -10.85
N ILE A 129 -5.55 10.35 -12.08
CA ILE A 129 -6.31 9.51 -12.99
C ILE A 129 -5.38 8.43 -13.53
N PHE A 130 -5.71 7.18 -13.26
CA PHE A 130 -5.01 6.00 -13.76
C PHE A 130 -5.89 5.32 -14.79
N THR A 131 -5.41 5.16 -16.03
CA THR A 131 -6.17 4.53 -17.12
C THR A 131 -5.52 3.22 -17.54
N ASP A 132 -6.32 2.18 -17.70
CA ASP A 132 -5.86 0.92 -18.28
C ASP A 132 -5.71 1.06 -19.80
N ASP A 133 -4.47 1.21 -20.25
CA ASP A 133 -4.11 1.34 -21.67
C ASP A 133 -3.50 0.04 -22.25
N THR A 134 -3.61 -1.09 -21.52
CA THR A 134 -3.01 -2.37 -21.96
C THR A 134 -3.63 -2.90 -23.25
N ASN A 135 -4.89 -2.56 -23.54
CA ASN A 135 -5.57 -2.92 -24.77
C ASN A 135 -5.94 -1.67 -25.61
N PRO A 136 -5.15 -1.33 -26.64
CA PRO A 136 -5.40 -0.13 -27.45
C PRO A 136 -6.69 -0.20 -28.26
N LYS A 137 -7.27 -1.40 -28.46
CA LYS A 137 -8.54 -1.58 -29.19
C LYS A 137 -9.76 -1.07 -28.42
N ILE A 138 -9.64 -0.89 -27.10
CA ILE A 138 -10.72 -0.34 -26.27
C ILE A 138 -10.72 1.19 -26.41
N PRO A 139 -11.85 1.83 -26.83
CA PRO A 139 -11.97 3.28 -26.88
C PRO A 139 -11.67 3.93 -25.53
N GLY A 140 -10.97 5.07 -25.53
CA GLY A 140 -10.49 5.73 -24.29
C GLY A 140 -11.59 6.15 -23.31
N ASN A 141 -12.83 6.34 -23.76
CA ASN A 141 -14.00 6.60 -22.91
C ASN A 141 -14.59 5.33 -22.27
N GLN A 142 -14.24 4.15 -22.78
CA GLN A 142 -14.66 2.84 -22.27
C GLN A 142 -13.57 2.14 -21.45
N ARG A 143 -12.33 2.65 -21.47
CA ARG A 143 -11.22 2.09 -20.68
C ARG A 143 -11.50 2.15 -19.19
N THR A 144 -10.99 1.16 -18.47
CA THR A 144 -11.01 1.15 -17.01
C THR A 144 -10.20 2.31 -16.46
N LYS A 145 -10.76 3.05 -15.49
CA LYS A 145 -10.10 4.19 -14.83
C LYS A 145 -10.26 4.12 -13.33
N VAL A 146 -9.19 4.46 -12.62
CA VAL A 146 -9.22 4.76 -11.19
C VAL A 146 -8.94 6.25 -11.02
N ILE A 147 -9.87 6.97 -10.43
CA ILE A 147 -9.82 8.42 -10.25
C ILE A 147 -9.82 8.73 -8.76
N ILE A 148 -8.79 9.44 -8.30
CA ILE A 148 -8.58 9.80 -6.90
C ILE A 148 -8.70 11.31 -6.78
N ASP A 149 -9.65 11.77 -5.98
CA ASP A 149 -9.88 13.18 -5.71
C ASP A 149 -9.28 13.56 -4.36
N VAL A 150 -8.38 14.54 -4.36
CA VAL A 150 -7.69 15.02 -3.16
C VAL A 150 -7.98 16.51 -2.95
N TYR A 151 -8.45 16.85 -1.75
CA TYR A 151 -8.85 18.21 -1.40
C TYR A 151 -8.47 18.55 0.04
N PRO A 152 -8.47 19.85 0.41
CA PRO A 152 -8.28 20.27 1.78
C PRO A 152 -9.20 19.54 2.76
N SER A 153 -8.64 19.15 3.88
CA SER A 153 -9.33 18.49 4.98
C SER A 153 -10.04 19.52 5.84
N TYR A 154 -11.15 19.10 6.44
CA TYR A 154 -11.85 19.85 7.48
C TYR A 154 -11.62 19.21 8.87
N ALA A 155 -10.56 18.40 9.03
CA ALA A 155 -10.21 17.75 10.29
C ALA A 155 -10.01 18.72 11.46
N GLN A 156 -9.57 19.96 11.18
CA GLN A 156 -9.31 20.99 12.19
C GLN A 156 -10.55 21.41 12.99
N ILE A 157 -11.74 21.36 12.39
CA ILE A 157 -13.01 21.72 13.04
C ILE A 157 -13.74 20.52 13.65
N LYS A 158 -13.16 19.32 13.55
CA LYS A 158 -13.77 18.06 13.98
C LYS A 158 -13.30 17.67 15.37
N LYS A 159 -14.07 16.81 16.04
CA LYS A 159 -13.71 16.35 17.39
C LYS A 159 -12.49 15.42 17.30
N GLN A 160 -11.42 15.79 18.01
CA GLN A 160 -10.18 15.04 18.10
C GLN A 160 -10.09 14.29 19.43
N GLU A 161 -9.57 13.06 19.40
CA GLU A 161 -9.20 12.30 20.59
C GLU A 161 -7.69 12.06 20.55
N LYS A 162 -7.01 12.34 21.66
CA LYS A 162 -5.56 12.17 21.80
C LYS A 162 -5.22 11.06 22.80
N ASP A 163 -4.11 10.39 22.60
CA ASP A 163 -3.55 9.45 23.59
C ASP A 163 -2.79 10.18 24.72
N SER A 164 -2.25 9.43 25.68
CA SER A 164 -1.46 9.97 26.80
C SER A 164 -0.19 10.71 26.37
N ASN A 165 0.30 10.46 25.15
CA ASN A 165 1.49 11.09 24.58
C ASN A 165 1.14 12.33 23.74
N GLY A 166 -0.15 12.67 23.66
CA GLY A 166 -0.68 13.80 22.90
C GLY A 166 -0.84 13.53 21.40
N ASN A 167 -0.68 12.28 20.94
CA ASN A 167 -0.89 11.94 19.53
C ASN A 167 -2.38 11.90 19.22
N ILE A 168 -2.79 12.46 18.10
CA ILE A 168 -4.16 12.36 17.61
C ILE A 168 -4.39 10.90 17.18
N VAL A 169 -5.29 10.20 17.85
CA VAL A 169 -5.60 8.79 17.56
C VAL A 169 -6.92 8.63 16.83
N LYS A 170 -7.87 9.57 17.02
CA LYS A 170 -9.16 9.57 16.31
C LYS A 170 -9.61 10.98 15.98
N ILE A 171 -10.35 11.09 14.88
CA ILE A 171 -11.12 12.27 14.47
C ILE A 171 -12.52 11.82 14.09
N ASP A 172 -13.55 12.43 14.66
CA ASP A 172 -14.96 11.98 14.54
C ASP A 172 -15.12 10.48 14.85
N LYS A 173 -14.54 10.03 15.97
CA LYS A 173 -14.56 8.63 16.45
C LYS A 173 -13.86 7.61 15.56
N VAL A 174 -13.25 8.03 14.45
CA VAL A 174 -12.57 7.13 13.49
C VAL A 174 -11.06 7.31 13.60
N LYS A 175 -10.34 6.19 13.61
CA LYS A 175 -8.87 6.15 13.66
C LYS A 175 -8.25 6.98 12.53
N VAL A 176 -7.16 7.68 12.82
CA VAL A 176 -6.47 8.54 11.85
C VAL A 176 -5.17 7.93 11.35
N TRP A 177 -4.76 8.37 10.16
CA TRP A 177 -3.51 7.99 9.50
C TRP A 177 -2.83 9.23 8.91
N GLY A 178 -1.49 9.32 9.02
CA GLY A 178 -0.71 10.40 8.43
C GLY A 178 -0.58 11.67 9.27
N VAL A 179 -0.99 11.64 10.53
CA VAL A 179 -0.91 12.78 11.46
C VAL A 179 -0.40 12.32 12.83
N GLY A 180 0.35 13.19 13.50
CA GLY A 180 0.93 12.95 14.83
C GLY A 180 0.18 13.72 15.91
N LYS A 181 0.91 14.57 16.65
CA LYS A 181 0.36 15.36 17.77
C LYS A 181 -0.53 16.53 17.35
N GLU A 182 -0.33 17.04 16.15
CA GLU A 182 -1.02 18.19 15.59
C GLU A 182 -1.41 17.94 14.13
N LEU A 183 -2.40 18.69 13.66
CA LEU A 183 -2.79 18.69 12.25
C LEU A 183 -1.94 19.73 11.52
N PRO A 184 -1.18 19.36 10.49
CA PRO A 184 -0.39 20.32 9.74
C PRO A 184 -1.29 21.30 8.98
N GLU A 185 -0.78 22.51 8.78
CA GLU A 185 -1.44 23.49 7.91
C GLU A 185 -1.54 22.94 6.48
N GLY A 186 -2.63 23.26 5.78
CA GLY A 186 -2.86 22.77 4.42
C GLY A 186 -3.10 21.26 4.35
N LEU A 187 -3.56 20.64 5.44
CA LEU A 187 -3.87 19.21 5.50
C LEU A 187 -4.76 18.77 4.33
N MET A 188 -4.27 17.82 3.53
CA MET A 188 -5.01 17.24 2.42
C MET A 188 -5.57 15.87 2.80
N GLU A 189 -6.72 15.50 2.24
CA GLU A 189 -7.32 14.18 2.41
C GLU A 189 -7.91 13.64 1.11
N ILE A 190 -8.01 12.32 1.02
CA ILE A 190 -8.75 11.65 -0.05
C ILE A 190 -10.26 11.88 0.17
N LYS A 191 -10.90 12.56 -0.77
CA LYS A 191 -12.36 12.81 -0.73
C LYS A 191 -13.14 11.72 -1.42
N SER A 192 -12.64 11.23 -2.55
CA SER A 192 -13.25 10.13 -3.27
C SER A 192 -12.23 9.32 -4.03
N VAL A 193 -12.51 8.03 -4.17
CA VAL A 193 -11.87 7.16 -5.15
C VAL A 193 -12.99 6.55 -5.97
N ARG A 194 -12.94 6.74 -7.28
CA ARG A 194 -13.91 6.24 -8.23
C ARG A 194 -13.25 5.23 -9.15
N VAL A 195 -13.94 4.13 -9.40
CA VAL A 195 -13.54 3.12 -10.38
C VAL A 195 -14.58 3.13 -11.49
N GLN A 196 -14.13 3.40 -12.70
CA GLN A 196 -14.94 3.37 -13.91
C GLN A 196 -14.48 2.17 -14.73
N GLN A 197 -15.39 1.31 -15.14
CA GLN A 197 -15.14 0.14 -15.98
C GLN A 197 -16.23 0.07 -17.05
N PRO A 198 -16.03 -0.65 -18.16
CA PRO A 198 -17.09 -0.90 -19.13
C PRO A 198 -18.34 -1.47 -18.42
N GLY A 199 -19.48 -0.79 -18.57
CA GLY A 199 -20.77 -1.22 -18.01
C GLY A 199 -20.91 -1.13 -16.48
N ARG A 200 -19.90 -0.63 -15.76
CA ARG A 200 -19.96 -0.51 -14.29
C ARG A 200 -19.17 0.69 -13.77
N GLY A 201 -19.73 1.37 -12.77
CA GLY A 201 -19.08 2.48 -12.09
C GLY A 201 -19.34 2.39 -10.60
N SER A 202 -18.32 2.65 -9.80
CA SER A 202 -18.39 2.52 -8.35
C SER A 202 -17.53 3.57 -7.67
N VAL A 203 -17.99 3.96 -6.49
CA VAL A 203 -17.26 4.85 -5.59
C VAL A 203 -16.87 4.01 -4.38
N PHE A 204 -15.65 4.21 -3.88
CA PHE A 204 -15.25 3.60 -2.62
C PHE A 204 -16.22 4.00 -1.50
N VAL A 205 -16.59 3.03 -0.67
CA VAL A 205 -17.34 3.32 0.57
C VAL A 205 -16.53 4.30 1.42
N ARG A 206 -17.20 5.20 2.15
CA ARG A 206 -16.51 6.28 2.87
C ARG A 206 -15.45 5.74 3.83
N ASP A 207 -15.74 4.62 4.49
CA ASP A 207 -14.82 3.98 5.43
C ASP A 207 -13.49 3.55 4.79
N ALA A 208 -13.48 3.24 3.49
CA ALA A 208 -12.26 2.86 2.78
C ALA A 208 -11.24 3.99 2.64
N ILE A 209 -11.65 5.25 2.81
CA ILE A 209 -10.79 6.43 2.61
C ILE A 209 -10.83 7.43 3.78
N LYS A 210 -11.71 7.22 4.77
CA LYS A 210 -11.92 8.16 5.88
C LYS A 210 -10.68 8.28 6.75
N ASN A 211 -10.35 9.52 7.12
CA ASN A 211 -9.25 9.93 8.01
C ASN A 211 -7.86 9.43 7.54
N MET A 212 -7.69 9.35 6.23
CA MET A 212 -6.41 9.11 5.58
C MET A 212 -5.86 10.43 5.05
N PHE A 213 -4.88 10.96 5.75
CA PHE A 213 -4.35 12.30 5.50
C PHE A 213 -3.02 12.27 4.76
N GLN A 214 -2.68 13.42 4.17
CA GLN A 214 -1.44 13.62 3.41
C GLN A 214 -1.25 12.55 2.31
N PRO A 215 -2.26 12.35 1.43
CA PRO A 215 -2.12 11.39 0.35
C PRO A 215 -1.02 11.82 -0.63
N ALA A 216 -0.24 10.86 -1.14
CA ALA A 216 0.71 11.14 -2.21
C ALA A 216 0.02 11.64 -3.48
N MET A 217 0.64 12.62 -4.13
CA MET A 217 0.18 13.25 -5.37
C MET A 217 1.17 13.11 -6.53
N ASP A 218 2.30 12.46 -6.30
CA ASP A 218 3.33 12.13 -7.28
C ASP A 218 3.25 10.66 -7.71
N PHE A 219 3.55 10.36 -8.97
CA PHE A 219 3.40 9.00 -9.50
C PHE A 219 4.53 8.05 -9.09
N GLU A 220 5.50 8.50 -8.30
CA GLU A 220 6.50 7.61 -7.69
C GLU A 220 5.91 6.91 -6.47
N ASN A 221 5.07 7.60 -5.70
CA ASN A 221 4.49 7.11 -4.45
C ASN A 221 3.04 6.58 -4.59
N VAL A 222 2.38 6.77 -5.72
CA VAL A 222 1.05 6.19 -5.99
C VAL A 222 0.98 5.54 -7.35
N GLY A 223 0.36 4.37 -7.41
CA GLY A 223 0.13 3.65 -8.65
C GLY A 223 -1.08 2.75 -8.59
N VAL A 224 -1.53 2.36 -9.78
CA VAL A 224 -2.60 1.40 -9.98
C VAL A 224 -2.10 0.30 -10.89
N THR A 225 -2.38 -0.94 -10.51
CA THR A 225 -1.98 -2.12 -11.26
C THR A 225 -3.08 -3.18 -11.19
N ALA A 226 -3.02 -4.20 -12.04
CA ALA A 226 -4.03 -5.24 -12.08
C ALA A 226 -3.41 -6.60 -12.42
N ILE A 227 -3.94 -7.67 -11.81
CA ILE A 227 -3.66 -9.04 -12.27
C ILE A 227 -4.57 -9.39 -13.46
N ASP A 228 -5.83 -8.93 -13.39
CA ASP A 228 -6.85 -9.14 -14.40
C ASP A 228 -7.90 -8.01 -14.32
N ASN A 229 -8.96 -8.08 -15.13
CA ASN A 229 -10.00 -7.05 -15.20
C ASN A 229 -10.82 -6.89 -13.91
N ASP A 230 -10.83 -7.89 -13.04
CA ASP A 230 -11.61 -7.90 -11.82
C ASP A 230 -10.76 -7.66 -10.57
N HIS A 231 -9.43 -7.85 -10.61
CA HIS A 231 -8.51 -7.63 -9.48
C HIS A 231 -7.55 -6.47 -9.78
N ILE A 232 -7.95 -5.28 -9.33
CA ILE A 232 -7.18 -4.04 -9.45
C ILE A 232 -6.63 -3.67 -8.07
N PHE A 233 -5.41 -3.15 -8.03
CA PHE A 233 -4.71 -2.74 -6.82
C PHE A 233 -4.33 -1.28 -6.93
N LEU A 234 -4.83 -0.46 -6.01
CA LEU A 234 -4.40 0.92 -5.81
C LEU A 234 -3.44 0.92 -4.63
N TYR A 235 -2.20 1.35 -4.81
CA TYR A 235 -1.26 1.55 -3.71
C TYR A 235 -0.85 3.02 -3.59
N MET A 236 -0.63 3.47 -2.36
CA MET A 236 -0.20 4.82 -2.05
C MET A 236 0.75 4.81 -0.85
N ILE A 237 1.89 5.47 -0.98
CA ILE A 237 2.82 5.77 0.10
C ILE A 237 2.50 7.20 0.56
N ASN A 238 1.82 7.33 1.68
CA ASN A 238 1.26 8.59 2.18
C ASN A 238 2.04 9.12 3.39
N GLY A 239 1.81 10.40 3.71
CA GLY A 239 2.44 11.07 4.85
C GLY A 239 3.94 11.30 4.65
N SER A 240 4.61 11.72 5.73
CA SER A 240 6.03 12.00 5.76
C SER A 240 6.60 11.72 7.16
N GLY A 241 7.92 11.47 7.23
CA GLY A 241 8.65 11.17 8.46
C GLY A 241 8.01 10.05 9.29
N GLU A 242 7.95 10.26 10.62
CA GLU A 242 7.36 9.33 11.60
C GLU A 242 5.89 8.97 11.35
N ASN A 243 5.18 9.77 10.54
CA ASN A 243 3.76 9.59 10.23
C ASN A 243 3.55 8.95 8.85
N ARG A 244 4.61 8.53 8.15
CA ARG A 244 4.51 7.85 6.86
C ARG A 244 3.79 6.51 6.99
N TYR A 245 2.94 6.21 6.02
CA TYR A 245 2.20 4.96 5.97
C TYR A 245 1.93 4.56 4.53
N THR A 246 2.03 3.28 4.24
CA THR A 246 1.76 2.73 2.92
C THR A 246 0.42 2.01 2.95
N THR A 247 -0.42 2.26 1.96
CA THR A 247 -1.72 1.61 1.81
C THR A 247 -1.82 0.91 0.49
N ILE A 248 -2.53 -0.22 0.48
CA ILE A 248 -2.96 -0.89 -0.74
C ILE A 248 -4.42 -1.28 -0.58
N TRP A 249 -5.23 -0.89 -1.57
CA TRP A 249 -6.61 -1.32 -1.69
C TRP A 249 -6.70 -2.40 -2.74
N THR A 250 -7.40 -3.49 -2.40
CA THR A 250 -7.88 -4.47 -3.38
C THR A 250 -9.24 -4.03 -3.87
N ILE A 251 -9.34 -3.80 -5.17
CA ILE A 251 -10.56 -3.43 -5.86
C ILE A 251 -11.03 -4.66 -6.62
N LYS A 252 -12.17 -5.20 -6.23
CA LYS A 252 -12.79 -6.35 -6.86
C LYS A 252 -14.08 -5.95 -7.56
N GLN A 253 -14.15 -6.23 -8.86
CA GLN A 253 -15.33 -5.88 -9.68
C GLN A 253 -15.77 -4.40 -9.52
N GLY A 254 -14.78 -3.51 -9.43
CA GLY A 254 -14.97 -2.07 -9.23
C GLY A 254 -15.13 -1.62 -7.78
N LYS A 255 -15.42 -2.50 -6.83
CA LYS A 255 -15.64 -2.13 -5.43
C LYS A 255 -14.37 -2.32 -4.61
N ALA A 256 -14.08 -1.41 -3.68
CA ALA A 256 -13.03 -1.64 -2.68
C ALA A 256 -13.45 -2.79 -1.78
N GLU A 257 -12.80 -3.94 -1.90
CA GLU A 257 -13.06 -5.15 -1.11
C GLU A 257 -12.30 -5.09 0.21
N SER A 258 -11.01 -4.74 0.13
CA SER A 258 -10.17 -4.64 1.32
C SER A 258 -9.10 -3.57 1.19
N GLN A 259 -8.49 -3.24 2.33
CA GLN A 259 -7.35 -2.36 2.42
C GLN A 259 -6.36 -2.89 3.44
N ILE A 260 -5.08 -2.89 3.09
CA ILE A 260 -3.99 -3.07 4.04
C ILE A 260 -3.34 -1.71 4.29
N ILE A 261 -3.11 -1.38 5.56
CA ILE A 261 -2.33 -0.22 5.98
C ILE A 261 -1.07 -0.73 6.69
N TYR A 262 0.09 -0.40 6.12
CA TYR A 262 1.40 -0.73 6.65
C TYR A 262 2.13 0.53 7.09
N LYS A 263 2.46 0.61 8.38
CA LYS A 263 3.41 1.62 8.86
C LYS A 263 4.81 1.12 8.56
N THR A 264 5.51 1.80 7.66
CA THR A 264 6.91 1.50 7.39
C THR A 264 7.72 2.01 8.58
N PRO A 265 8.44 1.16 9.34
CA PRO A 265 9.44 1.64 10.29
C PRO A 265 10.55 2.34 9.49
N GLU A 266 11.00 3.50 9.94
CA GLU A 266 12.27 4.08 9.46
C GLU A 266 13.47 3.19 9.83
#